data_AF-A0A935BQ27-F1
#
_entry.id   AF-A0A935BQ27-F1
#
_cell.length_a   1.000
_cell.length_b   1.000
_cell.length_c   1.000
_cell.angle_alpha   90.00
_cell.angle_beta   90.00
_cell.angle_gamma   90.00
#
_symmetry.space_group_name_H-M   'P 1'
#
loop_
_entity.id
_entity.type
_entity.pdbx_description
1 polymer ?
#
loop_
_entity_poly.entity_id
_entity_poly.type
_entity_poly.pdbx_seq_one_letter_code
_entity_poly.pdbx_strand_id
1 'polypeptide(L)'
;MLTFLPDALDIAPEVLQAVSAVPTLRGYGTPPSGIDLGVAALSGTSLGGALLYTLSGGTRTIVGTAAKLEEAGATTWTDVTRTASPIPWAPIAGGSRSSAIRR
;
A
#
# COMPACT_ATOMS: atom_id res chain seq x y z
N MET A 1 -31.91 -2.27 4.86
CA MET A 1 -32.27 -0.83 5.00
C MET A 1 -31.62 -0.38 6.29
N LEU A 2 -30.78 0.67 6.30
CA LEU A 2 -30.11 1.13 7.53
C LEU A 2 -31.17 1.60 8.53
N THR A 3 -31.27 0.94 9.68
CA THR A 3 -32.17 1.33 10.77
C THR A 3 -31.37 2.10 11.82
N PHE A 4 -31.87 3.25 12.28
CA PHE A 4 -31.21 4.04 13.31
C PHE A 4 -31.29 3.34 14.67
N LEU A 5 -30.15 2.85 15.17
CA LEU A 5 -30.05 2.10 16.41
C LEU A 5 -28.89 2.64 17.27
N PRO A 6 -29.13 3.69 18.08
CA PRO A 6 -28.07 4.45 18.76
C PRO A 6 -27.36 3.72 19.91
N ASP A 7 -27.84 2.53 20.29
CA ASP A 7 -27.29 1.69 21.37
C ASP A 7 -26.90 0.29 20.85
N ALA A 8 -26.62 0.20 19.55
CA ALA A 8 -26.15 -1.05 18.94
C ALA A 8 -24.69 -1.32 19.35
N LEU A 9 -24.40 -2.58 19.70
CA LEU A 9 -23.03 -3.03 19.93
C LEU A 9 -22.17 -2.76 18.69
N ASP A 10 -20.93 -2.34 18.90
CA ASP A 10 -20.00 -1.96 17.85
C ASP A 10 -19.71 -3.07 16.83
N ILE A 11 -19.87 -4.34 17.23
CA ILE A 11 -19.70 -5.52 16.35
C ILE A 11 -20.93 -5.85 15.50
N ALA A 12 -22.05 -5.15 15.65
CA ALA A 12 -23.26 -5.47 14.91
C ALA A 12 -23.05 -5.21 13.40
N PRO A 13 -23.53 -6.10 12.51
CA PRO A 13 -23.24 -6.05 11.06
C PRO A 13 -23.77 -4.79 10.34
N GLU A 14 -24.58 -3.98 11.01
CA GLU A 14 -25.12 -2.71 10.49
C GLU A 14 -24.47 -1.46 11.12
N VAL A 15 -23.55 -1.64 12.07
CA VAL A 15 -22.84 -0.55 12.73
C VAL A 15 -21.58 -0.22 11.93
N LEU A 16 -21.52 1.01 11.43
CA LEU A 16 -20.38 1.46 10.66
C LEU A 16 -19.22 1.82 11.62
N GLN A 17 -18.24 0.94 11.72
CA GLN A 17 -17.13 1.07 12.68
C GLN A 17 -16.04 2.08 12.27
N ALA A 18 -15.92 2.37 10.96
CA ALA A 18 -14.92 3.29 10.43
C ALA A 18 -15.46 3.99 9.17
N VAL A 19 -16.04 5.17 9.36
CA VAL A 19 -16.64 5.96 8.28
C VAL A 19 -15.83 7.23 8.08
N SER A 20 -15.18 7.37 6.92
CA SER A 20 -14.43 8.59 6.58
C SER A 20 -15.33 9.79 6.25
N ALA A 21 -16.60 9.55 5.91
CA ALA A 21 -17.62 10.58 5.72
C ALA A 21 -19.03 10.00 5.87
N VAL A 22 -19.88 10.64 6.70
CA VAL A 22 -21.27 10.20 6.90
C VAL A 22 -22.10 10.56 5.65
N PRO A 23 -22.74 9.59 4.98
CA PRO A 23 -23.66 9.88 3.88
C PRO A 23 -24.89 10.58 4.43
N THR A 24 -25.18 11.79 3.94
CA THR A 24 -26.47 12.46 4.22
C THR A 24 -27.41 12.27 3.03
N LEU A 25 -28.71 12.55 3.23
CA LEU A 25 -29.71 12.56 2.15
C LEU A 25 -29.37 13.55 1.01
N ARG A 26 -28.42 14.46 1.21
CA ARG A 26 -27.94 15.44 0.22
C ARG A 26 -26.55 15.08 -0.35
N GLY A 27 -26.05 13.89 -0.10
CA GLY A 27 -24.69 13.46 -0.43
C GLY A 27 -23.71 13.62 0.74
N TYR A 28 -22.42 13.52 0.46
CA TYR A 28 -21.38 13.72 1.48
C TYR A 28 -21.30 15.20 1.86
N GLY A 29 -21.42 15.51 3.16
CA GLY A 29 -21.39 16.89 3.67
C GLY A 29 -20.05 17.61 3.41
N THR A 30 -18.97 16.83 3.25
CA THR A 30 -17.63 17.28 2.90
C THR A 30 -16.91 16.17 2.13
N PRO A 31 -16.02 16.47 1.16
CA PRO A 31 -15.10 15.48 0.62
C PRO A 31 -14.31 14.82 1.77
N PRO A 32 -14.06 13.52 1.73
CA PRO A 32 -13.12 12.90 2.66
C PRO A 32 -11.81 13.66 2.60
N SER A 33 -11.34 14.18 3.73
CA SER A 33 -10.04 14.85 3.81
C SER A 33 -8.97 13.83 3.47
N GLY A 34 -8.06 14.17 2.54
CA GLY A 34 -6.88 13.35 2.28
C GLY A 34 -6.11 13.17 3.58
N ILE A 35 -5.86 11.92 3.97
CA ILE A 35 -4.97 11.61 5.09
C ILE A 35 -3.55 11.84 4.57
N ASP A 36 -2.86 12.83 5.12
CA ASP A 36 -1.43 13.00 4.89
C ASP A 36 -0.68 11.93 5.72
N LEU A 37 0.08 11.09 5.03
CA LEU A 37 0.89 10.05 5.66
C LEU A 37 2.23 10.61 6.19
N GLY A 38 2.51 11.90 5.98
CA GLY A 38 3.77 12.54 6.36
C GLY A 38 4.95 12.17 5.45
N VAL A 39 4.66 11.49 4.34
CA VAL A 39 5.65 11.03 3.34
C VAL A 39 5.57 11.96 2.12
N ALA A 40 6.71 12.30 1.54
CA ALA A 40 6.78 13.09 0.32
C ALA A 40 5.90 12.52 -0.80
N ALA A 41 5.51 13.36 -1.76
CA ALA A 41 4.78 12.89 -2.94
C ALA A 41 5.57 11.80 -3.69
N LEU A 42 4.86 10.79 -4.17
CA LEU A 42 5.43 9.72 -4.99
C LEU A 42 6.00 10.30 -6.29
N SER A 43 7.12 9.77 -6.77
CA SER A 43 7.80 10.31 -7.96
C SER A 43 7.04 10.04 -9.27
N GLY A 44 6.11 9.08 -9.27
CA GLY A 44 5.27 8.71 -10.40
C GLY A 44 3.82 8.44 -10.02
N THR A 45 2.97 8.19 -11.02
CA THR A 45 1.56 7.85 -10.80
C THR A 45 1.44 6.54 -10.02
N SER A 46 0.73 6.58 -8.89
CA SER A 46 0.38 5.40 -8.12
C SER A 46 -0.61 4.54 -8.90
N LEU A 47 -0.22 3.32 -9.24
CA LEU A 47 -1.09 2.34 -9.89
C LEU A 47 -1.85 1.45 -8.89
N GLY A 48 -1.38 1.44 -7.63
CA GLY A 48 -1.97 0.68 -6.53
C GLY A 48 -0.98 0.57 -5.38
N GLY A 49 -1.45 0.20 -4.20
CA GLY A 49 -0.60 0.03 -3.02
C GLY A 49 -1.17 -0.97 -2.03
N ALA A 50 -0.33 -1.43 -1.12
CA ALA A 50 -0.67 -2.38 -0.08
C ALA A 50 -0.06 -1.97 1.26
N LEU A 51 -0.86 -2.11 2.31
CA LEU A 51 -0.41 -2.08 3.70
C LEU A 51 -0.19 -3.53 4.15
N LEU A 52 1.04 -3.85 4.50
CA LEU A 52 1.47 -5.21 4.83
C LEU A 52 1.86 -5.28 6.30
N TYR A 53 1.43 -6.34 6.97
CA TYR A 53 1.92 -6.69 8.30
C TYR A 53 2.97 -7.78 8.17
N THR A 54 4.13 -7.53 8.77
CA THR A 54 5.22 -8.51 8.81
C THR A 54 5.05 -9.46 9.99
N LEU A 55 5.54 -10.68 9.86
CA LEU A 55 5.56 -11.65 10.98
C LEU A 55 6.41 -11.18 12.15
N SER A 56 7.31 -10.21 11.93
CA SER A 56 8.09 -9.50 12.95
C SER A 56 7.29 -8.43 13.70
N GLY A 57 5.99 -8.26 13.42
CA GLY A 57 5.12 -7.30 14.10
C GLY A 57 5.23 -5.86 13.60
N GLY A 58 6.00 -5.61 12.53
CA GLY A 58 6.10 -4.31 11.88
C GLY A 58 5.12 -4.15 10.72
N THR A 59 4.79 -2.91 10.38
CA THR A 59 3.94 -2.56 9.24
C THR A 59 4.78 -1.98 8.11
N ARG A 60 4.48 -2.35 6.86
CA ARG A 60 5.14 -1.84 5.66
C ARG A 60 4.08 -1.31 4.69
N THR A 61 4.32 -0.14 4.11
CA THR A 61 3.45 0.41 3.06
C THR A 61 4.23 0.40 1.76
N ILE A 62 3.73 -0.33 0.76
CA ILE A 62 4.36 -0.43 -0.56
C ILE A 62 3.38 0.09 -1.61
N VAL A 63 3.86 0.98 -2.48
CA VAL A 63 3.09 1.54 -3.59
C VAL A 63 3.79 1.22 -4.91
N GLY A 64 3.01 0.80 -5.90
CA GLY A 64 3.50 0.52 -7.24
C GLY A 64 3.32 1.71 -8.17
N THR A 65 4.36 2.01 -8.94
CA THR A 65 4.33 2.90 -10.11
C THR A 65 4.51 2.07 -11.38
N ALA A 66 4.46 2.72 -12.55
CA ALA A 66 4.71 2.05 -13.83
C ALA A 66 6.12 1.42 -13.93
N ALA A 67 7.10 1.94 -13.18
CA ALA A 67 8.49 1.53 -13.29
C ALA A 67 9.03 0.80 -12.04
N LYS A 68 8.46 1.09 -10.86
CA LYS A 68 9.07 0.74 -9.56
C LYS A 68 8.03 0.35 -8.51
N LEU A 69 8.45 -0.47 -7.56
CA LEU A 69 7.80 -0.63 -6.26
C LEU A 69 8.53 0.23 -5.25
N GLU A 70 7.82 1.15 -4.61
CA GLU A 70 8.38 2.09 -3.64
C GLU A 70 7.78 1.81 -2.25
N GLU A 71 8.64 1.66 -1.24
CA GLU A 71 8.27 1.49 0.16
C GLU A 71 8.33 2.83 0.90
N ALA A 72 7.31 3.08 1.72
CA ALA A 72 7.25 4.26 2.56
C ALA A 72 8.21 4.13 3.75
N GLY A 73 9.14 5.08 3.87
CA GLY A 73 9.87 5.36 5.10
C GLY A 73 9.14 6.39 5.97
N ALA A 74 9.86 7.04 6.88
CA ALA A 74 9.29 8.06 7.75
C ALA A 74 8.82 9.31 6.97
N THR A 75 9.59 9.74 5.97
CA THR A 75 9.28 10.94 5.16
C THR A 75 9.58 10.76 3.67
N THR A 76 10.17 9.64 3.26
CA THR A 76 10.68 9.40 1.91
C THR A 76 10.27 8.05 1.36
N TRP A 77 10.20 7.94 0.04
CA TRP A 77 9.99 6.67 -0.68
C TRP A 77 11.31 6.01 -1.05
N THR A 78 11.41 4.70 -0.81
CA THR A 78 12.59 3.90 -1.15
C THR A 78 12.24 2.87 -2.21
N ASP A 79 13.01 2.80 -3.29
CA ASP A 79 12.82 1.79 -4.34
C ASP A 79 13.21 0.40 -3.82
N VAL A 80 12.25 -0.52 -3.79
CA VAL A 80 12.39 -1.92 -3.37
C VAL A 80 12.14 -2.89 -4.53
N THR A 81 12.24 -2.38 -5.76
CA THR A 81 12.06 -3.19 -6.96
C THR A 81 13.17 -4.24 -7.03
N ARG A 82 12.80 -5.53 -7.03
CA ARG A 82 13.74 -6.65 -7.15
C ARG A 82 14.85 -6.66 -6.08
N THR A 83 14.61 -6.07 -4.90
CA THR A 83 15.47 -6.31 -3.73
C THR A 83 15.27 -7.74 -3.24
N ALA A 84 15.81 -8.71 -3.98
CA ALA A 84 15.98 -10.07 -3.52
C ALA A 84 17.20 -10.07 -2.60
N SER A 85 16.99 -10.29 -1.30
CA SER A 85 18.07 -10.83 -0.47
C SER A 85 18.41 -12.20 -1.06
N PRO A 86 19.68 -12.49 -1.41
CA PRO A 86 20.07 -13.86 -1.73
C PRO A 86 19.66 -14.72 -0.55
N ILE A 87 18.71 -15.64 -0.77
CA ILE A 87 18.42 -16.67 0.23
C ILE A 87 19.66 -17.54 0.32
N PRO A 88 20.17 -17.85 1.53
CA PRO A 88 21.46 -18.52 1.71
C PRO A 88 21.53 -19.94 1.12
N TRP A 89 20.43 -20.44 0.54
CA TRP A 89 20.36 -21.73 -0.12
C TRP A 89 19.98 -21.66 -1.62
N ALA A 90 19.78 -20.48 -2.22
CA ALA A 90 19.62 -20.39 -3.67
C ALA A 90 20.95 -20.09 -4.37
N PRO A 91 21.27 -20.77 -5.48
CA PRO A 91 22.41 -20.39 -6.30
C PRO A 91 22.18 -19.00 -6.90
N ILE A 92 23.13 -18.08 -6.68
CA ILE A 92 23.22 -16.80 -7.39
C ILE A 92 23.40 -17.12 -8.87
N ALA A 93 22.33 -17.00 -9.66
CA ALA A 93 22.40 -17.11 -11.12
C ALA A 93 23.05 -15.86 -11.70
N GLY A 94 24.35 -15.69 -11.44
CA GLY A 94 25.23 -14.82 -12.21
C GLY A 94 25.59 -15.50 -13.52
N GLY A 95 24.75 -15.33 -14.54
CA GLY A 95 25.05 -15.76 -15.90
C GLY A 95 25.31 -14.54 -16.79
N SER A 96 26.56 -14.12 -16.91
CA SER A 96 27.00 -13.21 -17.98
C SER A 96 26.55 -13.78 -19.31
N ARG A 97 25.72 -13.04 -20.06
CA ARG A 97 25.33 -13.45 -21.40
C ARG A 97 26.56 -13.36 -22.30
N SER A 98 27.17 -14.50 -22.59
CA SER A 98 28.29 -14.62 -23.51
C SER A 98 27.89 -14.07 -24.88
N SER A 99 28.38 -12.89 -25.22
CA SER A 99 28.34 -12.32 -26.56
C SER A 99 29.35 -13.07 -27.43
N ALA A 100 28.89 -14.02 -28.25
CA ALA A 100 29.64 -14.48 -29.42
C ALA A 100 28.76 -15.29 -30.37
N ILE A 101 28.26 -14.65 -31.42
CA ILE A 101 28.23 -15.21 -32.78
C ILE A 101 28.44 -14.01 -33.72
N ARG A 102 29.71 -13.76 -34.03
CA ARG A 102 30.11 -13.21 -35.33
C ARG A 102 30.96 -14.28 -35.99
N ARG A 103 30.39 -14.94 -36.98
CA ARG A 103 31.02 -15.31 -38.24
C ARG A 103 29.95 -15.78 -39.20
#